data_AF-A0A352SM07-F1
#
_entry.id   AF-A0A352SM07-F1
#
_cell.length_a   1.000
_cell.length_b   1.000
_cell.length_c   1.000
_cell.angle_alpha   90.00
_cell.angle_beta   90.00
_cell.angle_gamma   90.00
#
_symmetry.space_group_name_H-M   'P 1'
#
loop_
_entity.id
_entity.type
_entity.pdbx_description
1 polymer ?
#
loop_
_entity_poly.entity_id
_entity_poly.type
_entity_poly.pdbx_seq_one_letter_code
_entity_poly.pdbx_strand_id
1 'polypeptide(L)'
;QTHQDMMDVLDVLGWHGLPNGLITKIQEDIMGFVEELKGQFKSACPFVALRRERVTFWIEQVLQDPSLEAEAIQALHVKGL
;
A
#
# COMPACT_ATOMS: atom_id res chain seq x y z
N GLN A 1 5.69 -18.10 1.69
CA GLN A 1 5.00 -17.48 2.83
C GLN A 1 4.68 -16.01 2.54
N THR A 2 5.68 -15.12 2.41
CA THR A 2 5.49 -13.67 2.24
C THR A 2 4.60 -13.27 1.06
N HIS A 3 4.74 -13.92 -0.10
CA HIS A 3 3.91 -13.58 -1.26
C HIS A 3 2.43 -13.91 -1.05
N GLN A 4 2.12 -15.04 -0.39
CA GLN A 4 0.74 -15.41 -0.06
C GLN A 4 0.16 -14.44 0.96
N ASP A 5 0.92 -14.12 2.01
CA ASP A 5 0.47 -13.17 3.05
C ASP A 5 0.14 -11.79 2.45
N MET A 6 0.93 -11.33 1.46
CA MET A 6 0.63 -10.09 0.74
C MET A 6 -0.67 -10.18 -0.06
N MET A 7 -0.88 -11.28 -0.79
CA MET A 7 -2.12 -11.48 -1.57
C MET A 7 -3.35 -11.54 -0.67
N ASP A 8 -3.25 -12.22 0.47
CA ASP A 8 -4.32 -12.30 1.46
C ASP A 8 -4.65 -10.92 2.03
N VAL A 9 -3.62 -10.10 2.33
CA VAL A 9 -3.83 -8.72 2.79
C VAL A 9 -4.43 -7.83 1.71
N LEU A 10 -3.99 -7.95 0.45
CA LEU A 10 -4.61 -7.22 -0.65
C LEU A 10 -6.11 -7.54 -0.76
N ASP A 11 -6.49 -8.81 -0.59
CA ASP A 11 -7.89 -9.22 -0.61
C ASP A 11 -8.67 -8.64 0.58
N VAL A 12 -8.14 -8.77 1.80
CA VAL A 12 -8.74 -8.21 3.03
C VAL A 12 -8.95 -6.70 2.94
N LEU A 13 -8.01 -5.97 2.32
CA LEU A 13 -8.10 -4.52 2.15
C LEU A 13 -8.96 -4.11 0.94
N GLY A 14 -9.44 -5.05 0.12
CA GLY A 14 -10.21 -4.77 -1.09
C GLY A 14 -9.37 -4.23 -2.26
N TRP A 15 -8.07 -4.52 -2.28
CA TRP A 15 -7.09 -4.02 -3.23
C TRP A 15 -6.77 -5.02 -4.37
N HIS A 16 -7.58 -6.07 -4.54
CA HIS A 16 -7.36 -7.16 -5.51
C HIS A 16 -7.43 -6.75 -6.99
N GLY A 17 -7.74 -5.49 -7.30
CA GLY A 17 -7.76 -4.94 -8.67
C GLY A 17 -6.61 -4.00 -9.00
N LEU A 18 -5.63 -3.83 -8.09
CA LEU A 18 -4.56 -2.87 -8.28
C LEU A 18 -3.63 -3.27 -9.45
N PRO A 19 -3.20 -2.28 -10.28
CA PRO A 19 -2.16 -2.51 -11.26
C PRO A 19 -0.84 -2.99 -10.63
N ASN A 20 -0.14 -3.90 -11.31
CA ASN A 20 1.11 -4.50 -10.82
C ASN A 20 2.22 -3.45 -10.55
N GLY A 21 2.26 -2.37 -11.34
CA GLY A 21 3.22 -1.29 -11.16
C GLY A 21 3.01 -0.60 -9.81
N LEU A 22 1.76 -0.28 -9.48
CA LEU A 22 1.40 0.29 -8.20
C LEU A 22 1.66 -0.68 -7.04
N ILE A 23 1.30 -1.96 -7.16
CA ILE A 23 1.59 -2.99 -6.12
C ILE A 23 3.09 -3.03 -5.82
N THR A 24 3.92 -3.06 -6.86
CA THR A 24 5.38 -3.04 -6.72
C THR A 24 5.84 -1.77 -6.00
N LYS A 25 5.24 -0.62 -6.30
CA LYS A 25 5.60 0.66 -5.70
C LYS A 25 5.31 0.73 -4.19
N ILE A 26 4.26 0.05 -3.73
CA ILE A 26 3.80 0.08 -2.34
C ILE A 26 4.12 -1.21 -1.58
N GLN A 27 4.99 -2.08 -2.12
CA GLN A 27 5.26 -3.39 -1.55
C GLN A 27 5.67 -3.34 -0.07
N GLU A 28 6.50 -2.37 0.33
CA GLU A 28 6.91 -2.18 1.72
C GLU A 28 5.73 -1.73 2.60
N ASP A 29 4.83 -0.91 2.07
CA ASP A 29 3.62 -0.49 2.77
C ASP A 29 2.71 -1.70 3.03
N ILE A 30 2.51 -2.57 2.03
CA ILE A 30 1.75 -3.84 2.15
C ILE A 30 2.37 -4.73 3.24
N MET A 31 3.70 -4.87 3.24
CA MET A 31 4.40 -5.64 4.28
C MET A 31 4.17 -5.07 5.68
N GLY A 32 4.14 -3.74 5.81
CA GLY A 32 3.78 -3.09 7.07
C GLY A 32 2.36 -3.42 7.56
N PHE A 33 1.38 -3.57 6.65
CA PHE A 33 0.04 -4.05 7.00
C PHE A 33 0.05 -5.53 7.42
N VAL A 34 0.82 -6.39 6.75
CA VAL A 34 0.97 -7.81 7.11
C VAL A 34 1.51 -7.96 8.53
N GLU A 35 2.58 -7.23 8.87
CA GLU A 35 3.21 -7.30 10.19
C GLU A 35 2.27 -6.83 11.30
N GLU A 36 1.47 -5.78 11.05
CA GLU A 36 0.49 -5.29 12.02
C GLU A 36 -0.67 -6.26 12.22
N LEU A 37 -1.21 -6.84 11.14
CA LEU A 37 -2.28 -7.84 11.22
C LEU A 37 -1.82 -9.12 11.93
N LYS A 38 -0.52 -9.46 11.84
CA LYS A 38 0.10 -10.55 12.62
C LYS A 38 0.40 -10.18 14.07
N GLY A 39 0.09 -8.95 14.50
CA GLY A 39 0.38 -8.46 15.85
C GLY A 39 1.87 -8.22 16.12
N GLN A 40 2.71 -8.18 15.08
CA GLN A 40 4.16 -8.02 15.21
C GLN A 40 4.59 -6.55 15.28
N PHE A 41 3.71 -5.63 14.90
CA PHE A 41 3.97 -4.20 14.93
C PHE A 41 2.72 -3.41 15.29
N LYS A 42 2.88 -2.36 16.10
CA LYS A 42 1.86 -1.32 16.32
C LYS A 42 2.53 0.02 16.14
N SER A 43 2.35 0.66 14.98
CA SER A 43 3.03 1.93 14.70
C SER A 43 2.35 3.09 15.40
N ALA A 44 2.97 3.62 16.46
CA ALA A 44 2.58 4.92 17.04
C ALA A 44 3.24 6.12 16.32
N CYS A 45 3.98 5.87 15.23
CA CYS A 45 4.73 6.90 14.52
C CYS A 45 3.82 7.74 13.61
N PRO A 46 3.73 9.08 13.81
CA PRO A 46 2.91 9.95 12.97
C PRO A 46 3.27 9.91 11.48
N PHE A 47 4.55 9.73 11.15
CA PHE A 47 4.99 9.63 9.75
C PHE A 47 4.48 8.37 9.05
N VAL A 48 4.37 7.25 9.79
CA VAL A 48 3.80 6.01 9.26
C VAL A 48 2.30 6.15 9.06
N ALA A 49 1.59 6.79 10.00
CA ALA A 49 0.16 7.08 9.85
C ALA A 49 -0.11 7.94 8.61
N LEU A 50 0.61 9.06 8.46
CA LEU A 50 0.50 9.93 7.28
C LEU A 50 0.85 9.21 5.98
N ARG A 51 1.87 8.35 5.99
CA ARG A 51 2.22 7.53 4.82
C ARG A 51 1.07 6.62 4.44
N ARG A 52 0.45 5.95 5.41
CA ARG A 52 -0.68 5.04 5.17
C ARG A 52 -1.91 5.76 4.65
N GLU A 53 -2.29 6.88 5.25
CA GLU A 53 -3.39 7.71 4.73
C GLU A 53 -3.16 8.07 3.26
N ARG A 54 -1.93 8.49 2.91
CA ARG A 54 -1.58 8.83 1.52
C ARG A 54 -1.64 7.61 0.59
N VAL A 55 -1.14 6.45 1.03
CA VAL A 55 -1.19 5.20 0.25
C VAL A 55 -2.62 4.76 0.00
N THR A 56 -3.43 4.67 1.05
CA THR A 56 -4.84 4.30 0.96
C THR A 56 -5.61 5.24 0.05
N PHE A 57 -5.42 6.55 0.18
CA PHE A 57 -6.05 7.54 -0.71
C PHE A 57 -5.78 7.24 -2.19
N TRP A 58 -4.51 7.09 -2.58
CA TRP A 58 -4.15 6.87 -3.99
C TRP A 58 -4.63 5.52 -4.52
N ILE A 59 -4.63 4.49 -3.67
CA ILE A 59 -5.19 3.19 -4.02
C ILE A 59 -6.68 3.30 -4.30
N GLU A 60 -7.44 3.97 -3.43
CA GLU A 60 -8.87 4.18 -3.64
C GLU A 60 -9.15 4.96 -4.95
N GLN A 61 -8.32 5.95 -5.27
CA GLN A 61 -8.43 6.68 -6.54
C GLN A 61 -8.17 5.75 -7.74
N VAL A 62 -7.10 4.94 -7.69
CA VAL A 62 -6.74 4.03 -8.79
C VAL A 62 -7.75 2.88 -8.96
N LEU A 63 -8.35 2.39 -7.87
CA LEU A 63 -9.42 1.39 -7.93
C LEU A 63 -10.68 1.95 -8.60
N GLN A 64 -10.94 3.26 -8.47
CA GLN A 64 -12.05 3.93 -9.17
C GLN A 64 -11.69 4.28 -10.62
N ASP A 65 -10.46 4.72 -10.86
CA ASP A 65 -9.95 5.08 -12.18
C ASP A 65 -8.51 4.55 -12.36
N PRO A 66 -8.34 3.40 -13.03
CA PRO A 66 -7.03 2.80 -13.27
C PRO A 66 -6.09 3.66 -14.12
N SER A 67 -6.58 4.69 -14.82
CA SER A 67 -5.73 5.58 -15.60
C SER A 67 -4.81 6.45 -14.73
N LEU A 68 -5.13 6.58 -13.43
CA LEU A 68 -4.36 7.34 -12.45
C LEU A 68 -3.12 6.59 -11.90
N GLU A 69 -2.80 5.39 -12.42
CA GLU A 69 -1.68 4.59 -11.92
C GLU A 69 -0.35 5.38 -11.94
N ALA A 70 -0.06 6.09 -13.03
CA ALA A 70 1.20 6.80 -13.19
C ALA A 70 1.34 7.95 -12.18
N GLU A 71 0.28 8.72 -11.99
CA GLU A 71 0.17 9.80 -11.02
C GLU A 71 0.32 9.27 -9.59
N ALA A 72 -0.34 8.14 -9.28
CA ALA A 72 -0.23 7.49 -7.98
C ALA A 72 1.22 7.03 -7.71
N ILE A 73 1.87 6.39 -8.68
CA ILE A 73 3.28 5.96 -8.56
C ILE A 73 4.18 7.17 -8.29
N GLN A 74 3.96 8.28 -8.98
CA GLN A 74 4.73 9.52 -8.80
C GLN A 74 4.48 10.13 -7.42
N ALA A 75 3.23 10.24 -7.00
CA ALA A 75 2.85 10.84 -5.72
C ALA A 75 3.29 10.01 -4.51
N LEU A 76 3.35 8.69 -4.67
CA LEU A 76 3.82 7.74 -3.65
C LEU A 76 5.33 7.54 -3.69
N HIS A 77 6.05 8.23 -4.57
CA HIS A 77 7.50 8.19 -4.60
C HIS A 77 8.09 8.89 -3.38
N VAL A 78 8.73 8.12 -2.50
CA VAL A 78 9.56 8.65 -1.42
C VAL A 78 10.88 9.12 -2.05
N LYS A 79 11.12 10.43 -2.05
CA LYS A 79 12.44 10.97 -2.42
C LYS A 79 13.42 10.51 -1.34
N GLY A 80 14.51 9.85 -1.76
CA GLY A 80 15.63 9.58 -0.86
C GLY A 80 16.14 10.89 -0.26
N LEU A 81 16.55 10.82 1.02
CA LEU A 81 17.24 11.91 1.70
C LEU A 81 18.62 12.13 1.10
#